data_AF-A0A7C3KWB5-F1
#
_entry.id   AF-A0A7C3KWB5-F1
#
_cell.length_a   1.000
_cell.length_b   1.000
_cell.length_c   1.000
_cell.angle_alpha   90.00
_cell.angle_beta   90.00
_cell.angle_gamma   90.00
#
_symmetry.space_group_name_H-M   'P 1'
#
loop_
_entity.id
_entity.type
_entity.pdbx_description
1 polymer ?
#
loop_
_entity_poly.entity_id
_entity_poly.type
_entity_poly.pdbx_seq_one_letter_code
_entity_poly.pdbx_strand_id
1 'polypeptide(L)'
;MRRAIDETNRRRALQEEFNSRHGVSPQTVTKEVRETVRSYEIAEPAAGYDEGAKIRAETLDVNDIPHEIVRLEKEMYALAKEMRFEEAARVRDEIFELRRLAGLSDPSSALTRKPKRGKDVASEKKRRR
;
A
#
# COMPACT_ATOMS: atom_id res chain seq x y z
N MET A 1 1.05 4.81 29.41
CA MET A 1 0.61 3.54 28.79
C MET A 1 -0.59 2.90 29.49
N ARG A 2 -0.55 2.57 30.80
CA ARG A 2 -1.68 1.90 31.52
C ARG A 2 -3.06 2.51 31.23
N ARG A 3 -3.22 3.82 31.43
CA ARG A 3 -4.49 4.54 31.17
C ARG A 3 -5.08 4.33 29.77
N ALA A 4 -4.25 4.30 28.73
CA ALA A 4 -4.73 4.12 27.35
C ALA A 4 -5.21 2.68 27.10
N ILE A 5 -4.54 1.71 27.72
CA ILE A 5 -4.90 0.29 27.65
C ILE A 5 -6.22 0.07 28.41
N ASP A 6 -6.35 0.64 29.60
CA ASP A 6 -7.56 0.52 30.43
C ASP A 6 -8.78 1.13 29.73
N GLU A 7 -8.63 2.30 29.12
CA GLU A 7 -9.71 2.93 28.34
C GLU A 7 -10.07 2.12 27.08
N THR A 8 -9.08 1.52 26.42
CA THR A 8 -9.32 0.63 25.26
C THR A 8 -10.13 -0.60 25.67
N ASN A 9 -9.77 -1.22 26.80
CA ASN A 9 -10.47 -2.39 27.32
C ASN A 9 -11.89 -2.04 27.76
N ARG A 10 -12.08 -0.89 28.43
CA ARG A 10 -13.41 -0.39 28.82
C ARG A 10 -14.33 -0.22 27.61
N ARG A 11 -13.84 0.42 26.54
CA ARG A 11 -14.62 0.62 25.30
C ARG A 11 -14.95 -0.69 24.61
N ARG A 12 -13.99 -1.61 24.54
CA ARG A 12 -14.19 -2.91 23.90
C ARG A 12 -15.28 -3.73 24.59
N ALA A 13 -15.27 -3.79 25.93
CA ALA A 13 -16.30 -4.50 26.69
C ALA A 13 -17.71 -3.96 26.39
N LEU A 14 -17.87 -2.63 26.33
CA LEU A 14 -19.16 -2.01 25.99
C LEU A 14 -19.61 -2.33 24.56
N GLN A 15 -18.67 -2.35 23.60
CA GLN A 15 -18.94 -2.69 22.21
C GLN A 15 -19.35 -4.16 22.05
N GLU A 16 -18.68 -5.09 22.73
CA GLU A 16 -19.00 -6.52 22.71
C GLU A 16 -20.37 -6.81 23.32
N GLU A 17 -20.69 -6.13 24.42
CA GLU A 17 -22.01 -6.24 25.06
C GLU A 17 -23.12 -5.70 24.15
N PHE A 18 -22.90 -4.51 23.56
CA PHE A 18 -23.85 -3.93 22.61
C PHE A 18 -24.05 -4.86 21.40
N ASN A 19 -22.97 -5.35 20.81
CA ASN A 19 -23.01 -6.25 19.66
C ASN A 19 -23.75 -7.55 19.97
N SER A 20 -23.49 -8.13 21.15
CA SER A 20 -24.16 -9.36 21.61
C SER A 20 -25.66 -9.15 21.82
N ARG A 21 -26.05 -8.02 22.42
CA ARG A 21 -27.47 -7.67 22.64
C ARG A 21 -28.24 -7.41 21.33
N HIS A 22 -27.56 -6.91 20.30
CA HIS A 22 -28.19 -6.52 19.03
C HIS A 22 -27.91 -7.52 17.88
N GLY A 23 -27.22 -8.63 18.16
CA GLY A 23 -26.84 -9.61 17.12
C GLY A 23 -25.92 -9.04 16.04
N VAL A 24 -25.14 -7.99 16.34
CA VAL A 24 -24.23 -7.34 15.38
C VAL A 24 -22.92 -8.13 15.32
N SER A 25 -22.59 -8.65 14.15
CA SER A 25 -21.29 -9.26 13.89
C SER A 25 -20.29 -8.21 13.41
N PRO A 26 -19.13 -8.02 14.07
CA PRO A 26 -18.10 -7.10 13.60
C PRO A 26 -17.60 -7.50 12.21
N GLN A 27 -17.67 -6.57 11.26
CA GLN A 27 -17.13 -6.75 9.91
C GLN A 27 -16.22 -5.59 9.53
N THR A 28 -15.21 -5.87 8.71
CA THR A 28 -14.37 -4.82 8.13
C THR A 28 -15.22 -3.95 7.22
N VAL A 29 -15.12 -2.64 7.41
CA VAL A 29 -15.81 -1.66 6.55
C VAL A 29 -15.23 -1.74 5.14
N THR A 30 -15.98 -2.29 4.19
CA THR A 30 -15.65 -2.26 2.76
C THR A 30 -16.33 -1.04 2.13
N LYS A 31 -15.55 0.00 1.82
CA LYS A 31 -16.06 1.14 1.04
C LYS A 31 -15.66 0.94 -0.41
N GLU A 32 -16.61 1.13 -1.31
CA GLU A 32 -16.31 1.31 -2.72
C GLU A 32 -15.42 2.55 -2.87
N VAL A 33 -14.35 2.43 -3.66
CA VAL A 33 -13.52 3.57 -4.02
C VAL A 33 -14.38 4.44 -4.93
N ARG A 34 -15.05 5.43 -4.34
CA ARG A 34 -15.67 6.50 -5.11
C ARG A 34 -14.55 7.16 -5.89
N GLU A 35 -14.71 7.31 -7.19
CA GLU A 35 -13.86 8.19 -7.99
C GLU A 35 -13.91 9.56 -7.33
N THR A 36 -12.93 9.84 -6.48
CA THR A 36 -12.78 11.14 -5.86
C THR A 36 -12.33 12.01 -7.00
N VAL A 37 -13.21 12.93 -7.41
CA VAL A 37 -13.01 14.01 -8.39
C VAL A 37 -11.64 13.91 -9.04
N ARG A 38 -11.58 13.36 -10.26
CA ARG A 38 -10.43 13.47 -11.17
C ARG A 38 -10.01 14.93 -11.16
N SER A 39 -9.05 15.27 -10.30
CA SER A 39 -8.50 16.60 -10.20
C SER A 39 -7.53 16.66 -11.35
N TYR A 40 -8.10 17.05 -12.49
CA TYR A 40 -7.45 17.21 -13.77
C TYR A 40 -6.82 15.92 -14.30
N GLU A 41 -7.49 15.33 -15.31
CA GLU A 41 -6.72 14.85 -16.47
C GLU A 41 -5.94 16.06 -16.99
N ILE A 42 -4.81 16.37 -16.35
CA ILE A 42 -3.74 17.07 -17.02
C ILE A 42 -3.38 16.07 -18.09
N ALA A 43 -3.76 16.38 -19.33
CA ALA A 43 -3.11 15.82 -20.49
C ALA A 43 -1.65 16.25 -20.40
N GLU A 44 -0.89 15.63 -19.50
CA GLU A 44 0.55 15.72 -19.56
C GLU A 44 0.91 15.08 -20.90
N PRO A 45 1.58 15.82 -21.80
CA PRO A 45 2.24 15.13 -22.90
C PRO A 45 3.12 14.10 -22.21
N ALA A 46 2.97 12.81 -22.58
CA ALA A 46 3.76 11.72 -22.02
C ALA A 46 5.19 12.21 -21.85
N ALA A 47 5.55 12.58 -20.61
CA ALA A 47 6.87 13.08 -20.30
C ALA A 47 7.75 11.93 -20.73
N GLY A 48 8.54 12.15 -21.79
CA GLY A 48 9.17 11.09 -22.55
C GLY A 48 9.77 10.11 -21.56
N TYR A 49 9.39 8.83 -21.69
CA TYR A 49 10.05 7.75 -20.97
C TYR A 49 11.53 8.04 -21.01
N ASP A 50 12.12 8.36 -19.86
CA ASP A 50 13.51 8.82 -19.81
C ASP A 50 14.39 7.66 -20.28
N GLU A 51 14.82 7.72 -21.54
CA GLU A 51 15.73 6.74 -22.11
C GLU A 51 17.02 6.65 -21.27
N GLY A 52 17.38 7.73 -20.55
CA GLY A 52 18.50 7.75 -19.61
C GLY A 52 18.33 6.81 -18.42
N ALA A 53 17.12 6.63 -17.89
CA ALA A 53 16.86 5.68 -16.80
C ALA A 53 17.05 4.22 -17.25
N LYS A 54 16.64 3.90 -18.49
CA LYS A 54 16.86 2.58 -19.10
C LYS A 54 18.36 2.31 -19.31
N ILE A 55 19.11 3.28 -19.83
CA ILE A 55 20.55 3.15 -20.09
C ILE A 55 21.34 2.96 -18.78
N ARG A 56 20.99 3.68 -17.70
CA ARG A 56 21.61 3.48 -16.39
C ARG A 56 21.31 2.11 -15.80
N ALA A 57 20.09 1.63 -15.98
CA ALA A 57 19.69 0.34 -15.46
C ALA A 57 20.26 -0.85 -16.26
N GLU A 58 20.58 -0.66 -17.55
CA GLU A 58 21.31 -1.64 -18.38
C GLU A 58 22.81 -1.71 -18.07
N THR A 59 23.39 -0.66 -17.45
CA THR A 59 24.82 -0.58 -17.13
C THR A 59 25.18 -0.95 -15.69
N LEU A 60 24.18 -1.08 -14.80
CA LEU A 60 24.37 -1.52 -13.42
C LEU A 60 24.41 -3.05 -13.34
N ASP A 61 25.35 -3.59 -12.56
CA ASP A 61 25.31 -5.01 -12.21
C ASP A 61 24.06 -5.30 -11.36
N VAL A 62 23.45 -6.47 -11.55
CA VAL A 62 22.20 -6.87 -10.88
C VAL A 62 22.34 -6.83 -9.35
N ASN A 63 23.57 -7.00 -8.86
CA ASN A 63 23.90 -6.95 -7.44
C ASN A 63 23.88 -5.53 -6.83
N ASP A 64 24.04 -4.48 -7.63
CA ASP A 64 24.10 -3.09 -7.16
C ASP A 64 22.73 -2.41 -7.15
N ILE A 65 21.75 -2.97 -7.87
CA ILE A 65 20.38 -2.46 -7.95
C ILE A 65 19.73 -2.23 -6.56
N PRO A 66 19.84 -3.15 -5.58
CA PRO A 66 19.28 -2.92 -4.25
C PRO A 66 19.90 -1.72 -3.51
N HIS A 67 21.20 -1.48 -3.69
CA HIS A 67 21.89 -0.34 -3.07
C HIS A 67 21.44 0.98 -3.70
N GLU A 68 21.27 0.98 -5.03
CA GLU A 68 20.79 2.14 -5.78
C GLU A 68 19.35 2.51 -5.40
N ILE A 69 18.46 1.51 -5.28
CA ILE A 69 17.08 1.73 -4.81
C ILE A 69 17.06 2.41 -3.44
N VAL A 70 17.89 1.96 -2.48
CA VAL A 70 17.95 2.56 -1.14
C VAL A 70 18.44 4.01 -1.18
N ARG A 71 19.34 4.34 -2.11
CA ARG A 71 19.82 5.71 -2.31
C ARG A 71 18.70 6.60 -2.85
N LEU A 72 18.05 6.16 -3.93
CA LEU A 72 16.94 6.90 -4.55
C LEU A 72 15.75 7.04 -3.62
N GLU A 73 15.44 6.04 -2.78
CA GLU A 73 14.38 6.16 -1.78
C GLU A 73 14.64 7.29 -0.79
N LYS A 74 15.89 7.41 -0.30
CA LYS A 74 16.28 8.51 0.60
C LYS A 74 16.14 9.87 -0.09
N GLU A 75 16.54 9.96 -1.35
CA GLU A 75 16.43 11.18 -2.16
C GLU A 75 14.97 11.56 -2.39
N MET A 76 14.12 10.59 -2.77
CA MET A 76 12.68 10.80 -2.91
C MET A 76 12.04 11.33 -1.62
N TYR A 77 12.40 10.76 -0.46
CA TYR A 77 11.88 11.25 0.83
C TYR A 77 12.40 12.64 1.19
N ALA A 78 13.64 12.98 0.84
CA ALA A 78 14.18 14.32 1.03
C ALA A 78 13.43 15.35 0.16
N LEU A 79 13.24 15.06 -1.13
CA LEU A 79 12.48 15.90 -2.05
C LEU A 79 11.02 16.07 -1.60
N ALA A 80 10.39 15.01 -1.12
CA ALA A 80 9.04 15.07 -0.56
C ALA A 80 8.97 15.96 0.71
N LYS A 81 10.00 15.91 1.56
CA LYS A 81 10.12 16.78 2.74
C LYS A 81 10.29 18.25 2.35
N GLU A 82 10.94 18.51 1.24
CA GLU A 82 11.10 19.85 0.64
C GLU A 82 9.90 20.30 -0.20
N MET A 83 8.82 19.51 -0.26
CA MET A 83 7.62 19.78 -1.06
C MET A 83 7.86 19.81 -2.59
N ARG A 84 8.95 19.18 -3.07
CA ARG A 84 9.29 19.05 -4.49
C ARG A 84 8.68 17.78 -5.08
N PHE A 85 7.36 17.78 -5.23
CA PHE A 85 6.60 16.58 -5.58
C PHE A 85 6.84 16.07 -7.01
N GLU A 86 7.06 16.96 -7.98
CA GLU A 86 7.35 16.56 -9.37
C GLU A 86 8.66 15.78 -9.48
N GLU A 87 9.68 16.22 -8.76
CA GLU A 87 10.99 15.55 -8.75
C GLU A 87 10.95 14.25 -7.95
N ALA A 88 10.27 14.25 -6.80
CA ALA A 88 10.03 13.02 -6.06
C ALA A 88 9.26 11.98 -6.89
N ALA A 89 8.32 12.42 -7.75
CA ALA A 89 7.60 11.53 -8.67
C ALA A 89 8.54 10.91 -9.72
N ARG A 90 9.47 11.70 -10.28
CA ARG A 90 10.48 11.17 -11.23
C ARG A 90 11.38 10.11 -10.57
N VAL A 91 11.87 10.38 -9.36
CA VAL A 91 12.71 9.43 -8.61
C VAL A 91 11.93 8.15 -8.27
N ARG A 92 10.64 8.28 -7.91
CA ARG A 92 9.75 7.12 -7.69
C ARG A 92 9.65 6.24 -8.94
N ASP A 93 9.52 6.84 -10.11
CA ASP A 93 9.38 6.10 -11.37
C ASP A 93 10.72 5.44 -11.78
N GLU A 94 11.86 6.06 -11.48
CA GLU A 94 13.19 5.44 -11.63
C GLU A 94 13.37 4.22 -10.70
N ILE A 95 12.97 4.34 -9.43
CA ILE A 95 12.95 3.21 -8.48
C ILE A 95 12.07 2.06 -9.00
N PHE A 96 10.95 2.40 -9.64
CA PHE A 96 10.03 1.40 -10.19
C PHE A 96 10.68 0.59 -11.31
N GLU A 97 11.36 1.24 -12.25
CA GLU A 97 12.07 0.55 -13.34
C GLU A 97 13.22 -0.31 -12.81
N LEU A 98 13.99 0.17 -11.83
CA LEU A 98 15.04 -0.61 -11.18
C LEU A 98 14.49 -1.87 -10.47
N ARG A 99 13.37 -1.74 -9.75
CA ARG A 99 12.70 -2.88 -9.10
C ARG A 99 12.21 -3.90 -10.11
N ARG A 100 11.66 -3.43 -11.24
CA ARG A 100 11.19 -4.28 -12.34
C ARG A 100 12.33 -5.08 -12.96
N LEU A 101 13.49 -4.45 -13.19
CA LEU A 101 14.68 -5.10 -13.75
C LEU A 101 15.28 -6.14 -12.80
N ALA A 102 15.28 -5.87 -11.50
CA ALA A 102 15.72 -6.83 -10.49
C ALA A 102 14.70 -7.97 -10.22
N GLY A 103 13.52 -7.96 -10.86
CA GLY A 103 12.47 -8.95 -10.64
C GLY A 103 11.78 -8.84 -9.28
N LEU A 104 11.97 -7.73 -8.56
CA LEU A 104 11.26 -7.45 -7.31
C LEU A 104 9.82 -7.00 -7.62
N SER A 105 8.86 -7.57 -6.91
CA SER A 105 7.44 -7.29 -7.12
C SER A 105 7.12 -5.81 -6.87
N ASP A 106 6.36 -5.24 -7.79
CA ASP A 106 5.81 -3.90 -7.75
C ASP A 106 4.91 -3.68 -6.50
N PRO A 107 5.13 -2.63 -5.68
CA PRO A 107 4.24 -2.27 -4.57
C PRO A 107 2.80 -1.96 -5.02
N SER A 108 2.58 -1.50 -6.26
CA SER A 108 1.24 -1.31 -6.84
C SER A 108 0.54 -2.64 -7.14
N SER A 109 1.29 -3.70 -7.48
CA SER A 109 0.72 -5.05 -7.65
C SER A 109 0.16 -5.64 -6.33
N ALA A 110 0.66 -5.18 -5.17
CA ALA A 110 0.12 -5.61 -3.88
C ALA A 110 -1.30 -5.08 -3.63
N LEU A 111 -1.64 -3.91 -4.18
CA LEU A 111 -2.98 -3.31 -4.10
C LEU A 111 -4.00 -4.00 -5.03
N THR A 112 -3.55 -4.70 -6.07
CA THR A 112 -4.41 -5.42 -7.03
C THR A 112 -4.55 -6.92 -6.73
N ARG A 113 -3.79 -7.46 -5.76
CA ARG A 113 -3.98 -8.85 -5.31
C ARG A 113 -5.32 -8.98 -4.58
N LYS A 114 -6.30 -9.59 -5.25
CA LYS A 114 -7.56 -10.01 -4.63
C LYS A 114 -7.25 -10.78 -3.34
N PRO A 115 -7.84 -10.42 -2.18
CA PRO A 115 -7.64 -11.18 -0.96
C PRO A 115 -8.12 -12.62 -1.20
N LYS A 116 -7.29 -13.62 -0.87
CA LYS A 116 -7.71 -15.02 -0.88
C LYS A 116 -8.90 -15.14 0.07
N ARG A 117 -10.09 -15.43 -0.46
CA ARG A 117 -11.30 -15.72 0.32
C ARG A 117 -10.94 -16.77 1.37
N GLY A 118 -10.94 -16.39 2.64
CA GLY A 118 -10.85 -17.33 3.74
C GLY A 118 -12.06 -18.26 3.66
N LYS A 119 -11.80 -19.57 3.55
CA LYS A 119 -12.86 -20.59 3.57
C LYS A 119 -13.60 -20.52 4.91
N ASP A 120 -14.91 -20.65 4.83
CA ASP A 120 -15.90 -20.57 5.90
C ASP A 120 -15.52 -21.37 7.15
N VAL A 121 -15.33 -20.68 8.28
CA VAL A 121 -15.18 -21.30 9.62
C VAL A 121 -16.48 -21.07 10.40
N ALA A 122 -17.60 -21.63 9.95
CA ALA A 122 -18.84 -21.63 10.76
C ALA A 122 -19.87 -22.72 10.41
N SER A 123 -19.60 -23.63 9.48
CA SER A 123 -20.46 -24.81 9.25
C SER A 123 -20.25 -25.95 10.29
N GLU A 124 -19.30 -25.81 11.21
CA GLU A 124 -18.89 -26.91 12.11
C GLU A 124 -19.77 -27.05 13.39
N LYS A 125 -20.66 -26.10 13.69
CA LYS A 125 -21.47 -26.16 14.94
C LYS A 125 -22.77 -26.98 14.86
N LYS A 126 -23.06 -27.65 13.74
CA LYS A 126 -24.32 -28.41 13.56
C LYS A 126 -24.19 -29.94 13.66
N ARG A 127 -23.03 -30.47 14.07
CA ARG A 127 -22.77 -31.93 14.08
C ARG A 127 -22.59 -32.58 15.45
N ARG A 128 -22.79 -31.88 16.56
CA ARG A 128 -22.83 -32.50 17.89
C ARG A 128 -24.21 -32.28 18.52
N ARG A 129 -25.17 -33.08 18.05
CA ARG A 129 -26.26 -33.58 18.88
C ARG A 129 -25.73 -34.73 19.73
#